data_AF-Q9S6N5-F1
#
_entry.id   AF-Q9S6N5-F1
#
_cell.length_a   1.000
_cell.length_b   1.000
_cell.length_c   1.000
_cell.angle_alpha   90.00
_cell.angle_beta   90.00
_cell.angle_gamma   90.00
#
_symmetry.space_group_name_H-M   'P 1'
#
loop_
_entity.id
_entity.type
_entity.pdbx_description
1 polymer ?
#
loop_
_entity_poly.entity_id
_entity_poly.type
_entity_poly.pdbx_seq_one_letter_code
_entity_poly.pdbx_strand_id
1 'polypeptide(L)'
;MNNVLNSGRTTICDAYNVVAHDPFSFEHKSLDTIQKEWMEWRRTDHSLYVAPVVGTVSSFLLKKVGSLIGKRILSELWGIIFPSGSTNLMQDILRETEQFLNQRLNTDTLARVNAELIGLQANIREFNQQVDNFLNPTQNPAPLSITSSVNTMQQLFLNRLPQFQIQGYQLLLLPLFAQAANMHLSFIRDVILNADEWGISAATLRTYRDYLRNYTRDYSNYCINTYQTAFRGLNTRLHDMLEFRTYMFLNVFEYVSIWSLFKYQSLMVSSGANLYASGSGPQQTQSFTAQNWPFLYSLFQVNSNYILSGISGTRLSITFPNIGGLPGSTTTHSLNSARVNYSGGVSSGLIGATNLNHNFNCSTVLPPLSTPFVRSWLDSGTDREGVATSTNWQTESFQTTLSLRCGAFSARGNSNYFPDYFIRNISGVPLVIRNEDLTRPLHYNQIRNIESPSGTPGGARAYLVSVHNRKDNIYAANENGTMIHLAPEDYTGFTISPIHATQVNNQTRTFISEKFGNQGDSLRFEQSNTTARYTLRGNGNSYNLYLRVSSIGNSTIRVTINGRVYTVSNVNTTTNNDGVNDNGARFSDINIGNIVASDNTNVTLDINVTLNSGTPFDLMNIMFVPTNPPPLY
;
A
#
# COMPACT_ATOMS: atom_id res chain seq x y z
N MET A 1 12.32 25.94 -3.81
CA MET A 1 11.06 26.07 -3.04
C MET A 1 10.86 24.78 -2.26
N ASN A 2 10.17 24.82 -1.13
CA ASN A 2 9.86 23.65 -0.28
C ASN A 2 8.72 22.81 -0.91
N ASN A 3 7.59 22.59 -0.21
CA ASN A 3 6.43 21.86 -0.74
C ASN A 3 5.75 22.61 -1.94
N VAL A 4 6.05 23.90 -2.12
CA VAL A 4 5.57 24.72 -3.25
C VAL A 4 6.45 24.49 -4.50
N LEU A 5 6.40 23.31 -5.09
CA LEU A 5 7.17 22.94 -6.29
C LEU A 5 6.47 23.29 -7.63
N ASN A 6 6.86 24.31 -8.38
CA ASN A 6 6.09 24.71 -9.58
C ASN A 6 5.91 23.61 -10.67
N SER A 7 4.66 23.29 -11.00
CA SER A 7 4.27 22.69 -12.29
C SER A 7 2.82 23.08 -12.60
N GLY A 8 2.48 23.50 -13.83
CA GLY A 8 1.06 23.64 -14.20
C GLY A 8 0.63 24.47 -15.42
N ARG A 9 -0.67 24.35 -15.73
CA ARG A 9 -1.40 24.84 -16.92
C ARG A 9 -2.51 25.86 -16.54
N THR A 10 -2.88 26.73 -17.50
CA THR A 10 -3.98 27.73 -17.63
C THR A 10 -5.28 27.76 -16.77
N THR A 11 -5.59 26.84 -15.84
CA THR A 11 -6.82 26.97 -15.02
C THR A 11 -6.54 27.86 -13.81
N ILE A 12 -7.04 29.09 -13.80
CA ILE A 12 -6.70 30.06 -12.76
C ILE A 12 -7.41 29.70 -11.44
N CYS A 13 -6.63 29.43 -10.39
CA CYS A 13 -7.06 29.45 -9.00
C CYS A 13 -5.94 30.10 -8.18
N ASP A 14 -6.23 31.18 -7.45
CA ASP A 14 -5.23 31.99 -6.76
C ASP A 14 -4.52 31.25 -5.62
N ALA A 15 -3.21 31.51 -5.47
CA ALA A 15 -2.37 30.92 -4.43
C ALA A 15 -2.85 31.19 -2.99
N TYR A 16 -3.66 32.25 -2.78
CA TYR A 16 -4.19 32.64 -1.46
C TYR A 16 -5.17 31.61 -0.86
N ASN A 17 -5.67 30.65 -1.63
CA ASN A 17 -6.59 29.62 -1.15
C ASN A 17 -5.89 28.36 -0.58
N VAL A 18 -4.59 28.11 -0.87
CA VAL A 18 -3.96 26.77 -0.75
C VAL A 18 -2.45 26.75 -0.62
N VAL A 19 -1.85 27.80 -0.06
CA VAL A 19 -0.38 27.92 -0.02
C VAL A 19 0.33 26.82 0.81
N ALA A 20 -0.40 26.06 1.64
CA ALA A 20 0.16 25.03 2.51
C ALA A 20 -0.54 23.67 2.34
N HIS A 21 0.17 22.69 1.79
CA HIS A 21 -0.13 21.26 1.95
C HIS A 21 0.59 20.74 3.18
N ASP A 22 -0.10 19.95 4.00
CA ASP A 22 0.48 19.31 5.18
C ASP A 22 1.05 17.93 4.80
N PRO A 23 2.40 17.76 4.75
CA PRO A 23 3.03 16.50 4.39
C PRO A 23 2.90 15.41 5.48
N PHE A 24 2.31 15.74 6.63
CA PHE A 24 2.00 14.85 7.75
C PHE A 24 0.50 14.85 8.05
N SER A 25 -0.32 15.12 7.03
CA SER A 25 -1.78 15.24 7.16
C SER A 25 -2.42 14.01 7.83
N PHE A 26 -1.96 12.80 7.50
CA PHE A 26 -2.41 11.58 8.16
C PHE A 26 -2.03 11.54 9.64
N GLU A 27 -0.77 11.84 9.98
CA GLU A 27 -0.27 11.85 11.35
C GLU A 27 -1.02 12.86 12.22
N HIS A 28 -1.33 14.05 11.69
CA HIS A 28 -2.05 15.12 12.37
C HIS A 28 -3.56 14.88 12.51
N LYS A 29 -4.17 14.00 11.69
CA LYS A 29 -5.58 13.67 11.82
C LYS A 29 -5.88 12.88 13.10
N SER A 30 -7.01 13.20 13.73
CA SER A 30 -7.58 12.36 14.79
C SER A 30 -8.12 11.05 14.20
N LEU A 31 -8.23 10.00 15.04
CA LEU A 31 -8.83 8.74 14.60
C LEU A 31 -10.32 8.88 14.26
N ASP A 32 -11.06 9.73 14.97
CA ASP A 32 -12.47 10.03 14.67
C ASP A 32 -12.63 10.69 13.29
N THR A 33 -11.75 11.63 12.94
CA THR A 33 -11.70 12.23 11.60
C THR A 33 -11.50 11.16 10.53
N ILE A 34 -10.49 10.30 10.71
CA ILE A 34 -10.19 9.22 9.77
C ILE A 34 -11.39 8.26 9.64
N GLN A 35 -12.00 7.87 10.76
CA GLN A 35 -13.17 7.01 10.76
C GLN A 35 -14.33 7.62 9.97
N LYS A 36 -14.61 8.92 10.15
CA LYS A 36 -15.63 9.65 9.39
C LYS A 36 -15.32 9.69 7.89
N GLU A 37 -14.06 9.91 7.52
CA GLU A 37 -13.63 9.90 6.12
C GLU A 37 -13.86 8.52 5.47
N TRP A 38 -13.53 7.43 6.15
CA TRP A 38 -13.81 6.07 5.66
C TRP A 38 -15.31 5.76 5.57
N MET A 39 -16.11 6.21 6.53
CA MET A 39 -17.57 6.05 6.47
C MET A 39 -18.18 6.83 5.30
N GLU A 40 -17.73 8.07 5.07
CA GLU A 40 -18.22 8.91 3.97
C GLU A 40 -17.78 8.38 2.61
N TRP A 41 -16.53 7.90 2.52
CA TRP A 41 -16.02 7.16 1.37
C TRP A 41 -16.91 5.97 1.04
N ARG A 42 -17.26 5.14 2.03
CA ARG A 42 -18.16 4.00 1.81
C ARG A 42 -19.53 4.43 1.27
N ARG A 43 -20.03 5.59 1.71
CA ARG A 43 -21.35 6.11 1.34
C ARG A 43 -21.40 6.68 -0.08
N THR A 44 -20.31 7.28 -0.54
CA THR A 44 -20.32 8.13 -1.75
C THR A 44 -19.40 7.65 -2.87
N ASP A 45 -18.40 6.85 -2.55
CA ASP A 45 -17.34 6.45 -3.47
C ASP A 45 -17.43 4.96 -3.85
N HIS A 46 -16.68 4.60 -4.89
CA HIS A 46 -16.54 3.22 -5.33
C HIS A 46 -15.69 2.44 -4.31
N SER A 47 -16.38 1.70 -3.45
CA SER A 47 -15.77 1.05 -2.28
C SER A 47 -15.31 -0.39 -2.50
N LEU A 48 -15.62 -0.99 -3.65
CA LEU A 48 -15.30 -2.39 -3.96
C LEU A 48 -15.85 -3.40 -2.94
N TYR A 49 -17.00 -3.13 -2.30
CA TYR A 49 -17.50 -3.95 -1.18
C TYR A 49 -16.50 -4.07 -0.02
N VAL A 50 -15.62 -3.09 0.16
CA VAL A 50 -14.74 -3.03 1.33
C VAL A 50 -15.49 -2.35 2.47
N ALA A 51 -15.56 -3.03 3.61
CA ALA A 51 -16.13 -2.46 4.83
C ALA A 51 -15.22 -1.33 5.36
N PRO A 52 -15.73 -0.11 5.64
CA PRO A 52 -14.89 1.05 5.98
C PRO A 52 -14.07 0.88 7.25
N VAL A 53 -14.51 0.01 8.17
CA VAL A 53 -13.80 -0.29 9.43
C VAL A 53 -12.37 -0.78 9.18
N VAL A 54 -12.09 -1.44 8.04
CA VAL A 54 -10.75 -1.97 7.77
C VAL A 54 -9.72 -0.86 7.57
N GLY A 55 -10.16 0.25 6.97
CA GLY A 55 -9.39 1.48 6.83
C GLY A 55 -9.14 2.18 8.16
N THR A 56 -10.15 2.22 9.03
CA THR A 56 -10.00 2.75 10.40
C THR A 56 -9.03 1.91 11.23
N VAL A 57 -9.15 0.58 11.22
CA VAL A 57 -8.26 -0.33 11.97
C VAL A 57 -6.82 -0.23 11.48
N SER A 58 -6.59 -0.24 10.17
CA SER A 58 -5.22 -0.10 9.63
C SER A 58 -4.60 1.24 10.03
N SER A 59 -5.35 2.33 9.91
CA SER A 59 -4.93 3.67 10.32
C SER A 59 -4.63 3.77 11.83
N PHE A 60 -5.46 3.15 12.65
CA PHE A 60 -5.25 3.04 14.09
C PHE A 60 -3.95 2.30 14.43
N LEU A 61 -3.71 1.14 13.81
CA LEU A 61 -2.49 0.36 14.04
C LEU A 61 -1.23 1.10 13.57
N LEU A 62 -1.30 1.79 12.43
CA LEU A 62 -0.22 2.67 11.96
C LEU A 62 0.10 3.75 12.99
N LYS A 63 -0.90 4.44 13.54
CA LYS A 63 -0.70 5.44 14.61
C LYS A 63 -0.14 4.84 15.90
N LYS A 64 -0.55 3.63 16.30
CA LYS A 64 -0.02 2.95 17.49
C LYS A 64 1.45 2.54 17.34
N VAL A 65 1.88 2.11 16.15
CA VAL A 65 3.31 1.84 15.87
C VAL A 65 4.09 3.15 15.72
N GLY A 66 3.48 4.17 15.12
CA GLY A 66 4.05 5.49 14.89
C GLY A 66 4.33 6.31 16.15
N SER A 67 3.72 5.98 17.29
CA SER A 67 3.87 6.73 18.54
C SER A 67 4.43 5.87 19.68
N LEU A 68 5.23 6.48 20.56
CA LEU A 68 5.68 5.84 21.80
C LEU A 68 4.55 5.70 22.83
N ILE A 69 3.49 6.53 22.73
CA ILE A 69 2.33 6.52 23.63
C ILE A 69 1.42 5.30 23.35
N GLY A 70 1.57 4.65 22.19
CA GLY A 70 0.80 3.47 21.77
C GLY A 70 1.16 2.16 22.47
N LYS A 71 1.35 2.17 23.80
CA LYS A 71 1.73 0.97 24.58
C LYS A 71 0.64 -0.09 24.70
N ARG A 72 -0.64 0.31 24.72
CA ARG A 72 -1.79 -0.60 24.80
C ARG A 72 -2.70 -0.40 23.58
N ILE A 73 -2.95 -1.48 22.86
CA ILE A 73 -3.66 -1.51 21.58
C ILE A 73 -5.01 -2.21 21.73
N LEU A 74 -5.06 -3.36 22.42
CA LEU A 74 -6.18 -4.30 22.36
C LEU A 74 -7.50 -3.68 22.83
N SER A 75 -7.47 -2.84 23.86
CA SER A 75 -8.68 -2.21 24.43
C SER A 75 -9.35 -1.25 23.43
N GLU A 76 -8.58 -0.33 22.84
CA GLU A 76 -9.09 0.61 21.84
C GLU A 76 -9.44 -0.11 20.52
N LEU A 77 -8.62 -1.08 20.10
CA LEU A 77 -8.90 -1.91 18.92
C LEU A 77 -10.26 -2.59 19.04
N TRP A 78 -10.53 -3.18 20.22
CA TRP A 78 -11.82 -3.80 20.51
C TRP A 78 -12.97 -2.81 20.36
N GLY A 79 -12.82 -1.58 20.86
CA GLY A 79 -13.84 -0.53 20.73
C GLY A 79 -14.12 -0.10 19.28
N ILE A 80 -13.13 -0.22 18.39
CA ILE A 80 -13.26 0.10 16.96
C ILE A 80 -13.96 -1.02 16.20
N ILE A 81 -13.49 -2.27 16.37
CA ILE A 81 -13.95 -3.43 15.57
C ILE A 81 -15.21 -4.08 16.15
N PHE A 82 -15.43 -3.95 17.46
CA PHE A 82 -16.63 -4.37 18.19
C PHE A 82 -17.26 -3.16 18.89
N PRO A 83 -17.82 -2.19 18.14
CA PRO A 83 -18.38 -0.98 18.73
C PRO A 83 -19.47 -1.34 19.75
N SER A 84 -19.27 -0.92 21.00
CA SER A 84 -20.13 -1.28 22.13
C SER A 84 -20.36 -2.79 22.31
N GLY A 85 -19.41 -3.63 21.86
CA GLY A 85 -19.52 -5.09 21.89
C GLY A 85 -20.36 -5.71 20.78
N SER A 86 -20.82 -4.94 19.80
CA SER A 86 -21.54 -5.46 18.64
C SER A 86 -20.61 -6.18 17.66
N THR A 87 -21.05 -7.31 17.10
CA THR A 87 -20.31 -8.07 16.06
C THR A 87 -20.66 -7.66 14.63
N ASN A 88 -21.56 -6.68 14.45
CA ASN A 88 -22.06 -6.27 13.14
C ASN A 88 -20.97 -5.94 12.12
N LEU A 89 -19.93 -5.18 12.51
CA LEU A 89 -18.86 -4.80 11.57
C LEU A 89 -18.09 -6.02 11.06
N MET A 90 -17.83 -7.00 11.91
CA MET A 90 -17.20 -8.27 11.50
C MET A 90 -18.15 -9.11 10.63
N GLN A 91 -19.44 -9.12 10.94
CA GLN A 91 -20.44 -9.81 10.11
C GLN A 91 -20.57 -9.15 8.73
N ASP A 92 -20.49 -7.83 8.66
CA ASP A 92 -20.55 -7.07 7.42
C ASP A 92 -19.29 -7.31 6.57
N ILE A 93 -18.08 -7.35 7.17
CA ILE A 93 -16.86 -7.78 6.47
C ILE A 93 -17.09 -9.12 5.76
N LEU A 94 -17.62 -10.12 6.46
CA LEU A 94 -17.89 -11.43 5.87
C LEU A 94 -18.90 -11.35 4.71
N ARG A 95 -20.06 -10.73 4.94
CA ARG A 95 -21.13 -10.64 3.94
C ARG A 95 -20.68 -9.89 2.70
N GLU A 96 -19.91 -8.82 2.88
CA GLU A 96 -19.34 -8.07 1.77
C GLU A 96 -18.26 -8.87 1.04
N THR A 97 -17.48 -9.69 1.75
CA THR A 97 -16.53 -10.61 1.12
C THR A 97 -17.25 -11.70 0.33
N GLU A 98 -18.36 -12.24 0.85
CA GLU A 98 -19.23 -13.19 0.13
C GLU A 98 -19.72 -12.59 -1.19
N GLN A 99 -20.19 -11.35 -1.14
CA GLN A 99 -20.66 -10.63 -2.32
C GLN A 99 -19.54 -10.32 -3.32
N PHE A 100 -18.39 -9.83 -2.83
CA PHE A 100 -17.23 -9.50 -3.66
C PHE A 100 -16.67 -10.72 -4.40
N LEU A 101 -16.48 -11.84 -3.69
CA LEU A 101 -15.91 -13.06 -4.27
C LEU A 101 -16.95 -13.93 -4.98
N ASN A 102 -18.24 -13.59 -4.86
CA ASN A 102 -19.35 -14.44 -5.27
C ASN A 102 -19.23 -15.88 -4.71
N GLN A 103 -18.93 -15.98 -3.41
CA GLN A 103 -18.78 -17.22 -2.64
C GLN A 103 -19.61 -17.13 -1.37
N ARG A 104 -20.04 -18.26 -0.81
CA ARG A 104 -20.80 -18.28 0.45
C ARG A 104 -20.36 -19.40 1.37
N LEU A 105 -20.44 -19.15 2.68
CA LEU A 105 -20.31 -20.19 3.67
C LEU A 105 -21.54 -21.12 3.64
N ASN A 106 -21.33 -22.39 3.97
CA ASN A 106 -22.46 -23.26 4.31
C ASN A 106 -23.05 -22.87 5.68
N THR A 107 -24.27 -23.36 5.96
CA THR A 107 -25.01 -23.02 7.18
C THR A 107 -24.23 -23.33 8.46
N ASP A 108 -23.57 -24.49 8.52
CA ASP A 108 -22.81 -24.93 9.70
C ASP A 108 -21.62 -24.01 9.98
N THR A 109 -20.86 -23.67 8.94
CA THR A 109 -19.71 -22.78 9.04
C THR A 109 -20.15 -21.37 9.41
N LEU A 110 -21.25 -20.87 8.82
CA LEU A 110 -21.80 -19.57 9.16
C LEU A 110 -22.25 -19.51 10.63
N ALA A 111 -22.95 -20.53 11.12
CA ALA A 111 -23.37 -20.61 12.52
C ALA A 111 -22.16 -20.63 13.46
N ARG A 112 -21.12 -21.42 13.12
CA ARG A 112 -19.88 -21.49 13.89
C ARG A 112 -19.13 -20.16 13.90
N VAL A 113 -18.92 -19.55 12.74
CA VAL A 113 -18.23 -18.25 12.61
C VAL A 113 -18.92 -17.19 13.45
N ASN A 114 -20.25 -17.10 13.40
CA ASN A 114 -20.99 -16.16 14.24
C ASN A 114 -20.79 -16.40 15.75
N ALA A 115 -20.84 -17.66 16.19
CA ALA A 115 -20.59 -18.00 17.59
C ALA A 115 -19.16 -17.63 18.03
N GLU A 116 -18.18 -17.82 17.15
CA GLU A 116 -16.78 -17.45 17.43
C GLU A 116 -16.58 -15.94 17.49
N LEU A 117 -17.27 -15.15 16.67
CA LEU A 117 -17.25 -13.69 16.78
C LEU A 117 -17.80 -13.20 18.12
N ILE A 118 -18.90 -13.79 18.59
CA ILE A 118 -19.48 -13.48 19.91
C ILE A 118 -18.48 -13.81 21.03
N GLY A 119 -17.90 -15.02 20.98
CA GLY A 119 -16.93 -15.46 21.98
C GLY A 119 -15.66 -14.62 21.99
N LEU A 120 -15.13 -14.28 20.81
CA LEU A 120 -13.93 -13.46 20.66
C LEU A 120 -14.16 -12.05 21.21
N GLN A 121 -15.29 -11.42 20.87
CA GLN A 121 -15.70 -10.13 21.41
C GLN A 121 -15.80 -10.17 22.94
N ALA A 122 -16.48 -11.18 23.49
CA ALA A 122 -16.70 -11.30 24.93
C ALA A 122 -15.40 -11.49 25.70
N ASN A 123 -14.53 -12.40 25.23
CA ASN A 123 -13.28 -12.73 25.93
C ASN A 123 -12.28 -11.57 25.92
N ILE A 124 -12.17 -10.83 24.81
CA ILE A 124 -11.30 -9.65 24.75
C ILE A 124 -11.79 -8.56 25.71
N ARG A 125 -13.11 -8.36 25.80
CA ARG A 125 -13.70 -7.41 26.76
C ARG A 125 -13.41 -7.83 28.19
N GLU A 126 -13.64 -9.10 28.53
CA GLU A 126 -13.38 -9.66 29.85
C GLU A 126 -11.91 -9.49 30.26
N PHE A 127 -10.98 -9.82 29.36
CA PHE A 127 -9.54 -9.63 29.61
C PHE A 127 -9.21 -8.17 29.91
N ASN A 128 -9.65 -7.23 29.06
CA ASN A 128 -9.35 -5.81 29.25
C ASN A 128 -9.96 -5.26 30.55
N GLN A 129 -11.19 -5.65 30.88
CA GLN A 129 -11.83 -5.29 32.15
C GLN A 129 -11.09 -5.88 33.36
N GLN A 130 -10.56 -7.10 33.27
CA GLN A 130 -9.75 -7.69 34.34
C GLN A 130 -8.43 -6.93 34.55
N VAL A 131 -7.77 -6.50 33.47
CA VAL A 131 -6.59 -5.63 33.55
C VAL A 131 -6.95 -4.29 34.20
N ASP A 132 -8.03 -3.65 33.76
CA ASP A 132 -8.45 -2.34 34.28
C ASP A 132 -8.85 -2.42 35.76
N ASN A 133 -9.62 -3.45 36.15
CA ASN A 133 -10.02 -3.69 37.54
C ASN A 133 -8.82 -4.02 38.44
N PHE A 134 -7.77 -4.66 37.92
CA PHE A 134 -6.55 -4.92 38.68
C PHE A 134 -5.76 -3.63 38.91
N LEU A 135 -5.60 -2.80 37.87
CA LEU A 135 -4.86 -1.54 37.96
C LEU A 135 -5.62 -0.48 38.77
N ASN A 136 -6.97 -0.53 38.76
CA ASN A 136 -7.83 0.38 39.50
C ASN A 136 -9.05 -0.39 40.08
N PRO A 137 -8.95 -0.91 41.31
CA PRO A 137 -9.99 -1.72 41.95
C PRO A 137 -11.31 -0.96 42.13
N THR A 138 -12.23 -1.12 41.18
CA THR A 138 -13.54 -0.46 41.16
C THR A 138 -14.73 -1.45 41.14
N GLN A 139 -14.47 -2.75 41.02
CA GLN A 139 -15.47 -3.83 40.97
C GLN A 139 -15.03 -5.05 41.80
N ASN A 140 -15.64 -6.24 41.57
CA ASN A 140 -15.35 -7.55 42.21
C ASN A 140 -13.87 -7.76 42.55
N PRO A 141 -13.52 -8.57 43.58
CA PRO A 141 -12.13 -8.84 43.93
C PRO A 141 -11.35 -9.26 42.68
N ALA A 142 -10.38 -8.42 42.30
CA ALA A 142 -9.54 -8.66 41.13
C ALA A 142 -8.86 -10.04 41.27
N PRO A 143 -8.61 -10.77 40.16
CA PRO A 143 -7.83 -11.99 40.24
C PRO A 143 -6.50 -11.72 40.95
N LEU A 144 -6.04 -12.68 41.77
CA LEU A 144 -4.79 -12.57 42.53
C LEU A 144 -3.55 -12.28 41.65
N SER A 145 -3.65 -12.43 40.30
CA SER A 145 -2.62 -12.04 39.34
C SER A 145 -3.19 -11.82 37.91
N ILE A 146 -2.79 -10.72 37.23
CA ILE A 146 -3.03 -10.49 35.79
C ILE A 146 -2.48 -11.63 34.92
N THR A 147 -1.42 -12.31 35.36
CA THR A 147 -0.79 -13.40 34.59
C THR A 147 -1.79 -14.53 34.31
N SER A 148 -2.73 -14.80 35.21
CA SER A 148 -3.80 -15.79 34.99
C SER A 148 -4.72 -15.39 33.83
N SER A 149 -5.13 -14.12 33.79
CA SER A 149 -5.94 -13.54 32.72
C SER A 149 -5.21 -13.57 31.37
N VAL A 150 -3.92 -13.26 31.38
CA VAL A 150 -3.03 -13.33 30.20
C VAL A 150 -2.97 -14.76 29.65
N ASN A 151 -2.70 -15.75 30.50
CA ASN A 151 -2.64 -17.16 30.07
C ASN A 151 -3.99 -17.66 29.53
N THR A 152 -5.08 -17.27 30.19
CA THR A 152 -6.45 -17.62 29.76
C THR A 152 -6.76 -17.02 28.39
N MET A 153 -6.50 -15.72 28.20
CA MET A 153 -6.77 -15.03 26.94
C MET A 153 -5.91 -15.58 25.80
N GLN A 154 -4.63 -15.88 26.06
CA GLN A 154 -3.75 -16.55 25.09
C GLN A 154 -4.36 -17.85 24.59
N GLN A 155 -4.80 -18.74 25.50
CA GLN A 155 -5.40 -20.02 25.11
C GLN A 155 -6.70 -19.82 24.32
N LEU A 156 -7.51 -18.84 24.70
CA LEU A 156 -8.76 -18.53 23.99
C LEU A 156 -8.49 -18.04 22.56
N PHE A 157 -7.48 -17.19 22.33
CA PHE A 157 -7.09 -16.83 20.97
C PHE A 157 -6.72 -18.06 20.13
N LEU A 158 -5.93 -18.98 20.69
CA LEU A 158 -5.50 -20.20 20.00
C LEU A 158 -6.67 -21.15 19.69
N ASN A 159 -7.69 -21.18 20.54
CA ASN A 159 -8.88 -21.99 20.32
C ASN A 159 -9.77 -21.42 19.18
N ARG A 160 -9.87 -20.09 19.10
CA ARG A 160 -10.82 -19.40 18.22
C ARG A 160 -10.29 -19.13 16.82
N LEU A 161 -9.03 -18.68 16.70
CA LEU A 161 -8.44 -18.30 15.40
C LEU A 161 -8.54 -19.35 14.29
N PRO A 162 -8.32 -20.66 14.55
CA PRO A 162 -8.46 -21.69 13.53
C PRO A 162 -9.86 -21.77 12.90
N GLN A 163 -10.90 -21.26 13.58
CA GLN A 163 -12.27 -21.27 13.07
C GLN A 163 -12.52 -20.23 11.97
N PHE A 164 -11.57 -19.31 11.75
CA PHE A 164 -11.55 -18.42 10.59
C PHE A 164 -10.63 -18.94 9.48
N GLN A 165 -10.20 -20.21 9.57
CA GLN A 165 -9.32 -20.87 8.60
C GLN A 165 -9.93 -22.16 8.05
N ILE A 166 -11.26 -22.28 8.09
CA ILE A 166 -11.98 -23.50 7.67
C ILE A 166 -11.64 -23.83 6.22
N GLN A 167 -11.21 -25.08 6.01
CA GLN A 167 -10.83 -25.59 4.69
C GLN A 167 -12.00 -25.45 3.70
N GLY A 168 -11.70 -25.03 2.48
CA GLY A 168 -12.70 -24.71 1.45
C GLY A 168 -13.23 -23.26 1.50
N TYR A 169 -13.06 -22.56 2.64
CA TYR A 169 -13.49 -21.17 2.81
C TYR A 169 -12.34 -20.23 3.20
N GLN A 170 -11.08 -20.69 3.11
CA GLN A 170 -9.91 -19.97 3.62
C GLN A 170 -9.77 -18.55 3.04
N LEU A 171 -9.99 -18.37 1.74
CA LEU A 171 -9.94 -17.06 1.09
C LEU A 171 -11.12 -16.17 1.53
N LEU A 172 -12.33 -16.75 1.59
CA LEU A 172 -13.55 -16.05 1.99
C LEU A 172 -13.49 -15.57 3.45
N LEU A 173 -12.88 -16.38 4.34
CA LEU A 173 -12.70 -16.04 5.75
C LEU A 173 -11.43 -15.23 6.02
N LEU A 174 -10.58 -15.01 5.02
CA LEU A 174 -9.27 -14.36 5.20
C LEU A 174 -9.39 -12.95 5.82
N PRO A 175 -10.35 -12.09 5.41
CA PRO A 175 -10.57 -10.81 6.08
C PRO A 175 -10.91 -10.93 7.57
N LEU A 176 -11.77 -11.88 7.96
CA LEU A 176 -12.09 -12.11 9.37
C LEU A 176 -10.91 -12.66 10.16
N PHE A 177 -10.18 -13.60 9.56
CA PHE A 177 -8.96 -14.14 10.15
C PHE A 177 -7.95 -13.02 10.41
N ALA A 178 -7.75 -12.10 9.46
CA ALA A 178 -6.82 -11.01 9.61
C ALA A 178 -7.22 -10.05 10.75
N GLN A 179 -8.50 -9.75 10.93
CA GLN A 179 -8.97 -8.98 12.08
C GLN A 179 -8.75 -9.70 13.42
N ALA A 180 -9.00 -11.01 13.46
CA ALA A 180 -8.76 -11.78 14.66
C ALA A 180 -7.24 -11.91 14.97
N ALA A 181 -6.40 -12.02 13.93
CA ALA A 181 -4.95 -11.99 14.05
C ALA A 181 -4.44 -10.62 14.54
N ASN A 182 -5.04 -9.50 14.08
CA ASN A 182 -4.78 -8.18 14.64
C ASN A 182 -4.99 -8.17 16.15
N MET A 183 -6.10 -8.74 16.64
CA MET A 183 -6.40 -8.79 18.07
C MET A 183 -5.38 -9.63 18.84
N HIS A 184 -5.04 -10.83 18.35
CA HIS A 184 -4.11 -11.70 19.05
C HIS A 184 -2.69 -11.13 19.09
N LEU A 185 -2.18 -10.59 17.98
CA LEU A 185 -0.85 -9.97 17.93
C LEU A 185 -0.80 -8.67 18.72
N SER A 186 -1.88 -7.89 18.74
CA SER A 186 -2.01 -6.69 19.58
C SER A 186 -1.99 -7.07 21.06
N PHE A 187 -2.72 -8.11 21.45
CA PHE A 187 -2.68 -8.67 22.80
C PHE A 187 -1.26 -9.06 23.21
N ILE A 188 -0.55 -9.83 22.37
CA ILE A 188 0.83 -10.23 22.66
C ILE A 188 1.73 -9.00 22.83
N ARG A 189 1.60 -7.99 21.95
CA ARG A 189 2.37 -6.74 22.04
C ARG A 189 2.07 -5.98 23.33
N ASP A 190 0.80 -5.90 23.73
CA ASP A 190 0.39 -5.23 24.97
C ASP A 190 1.03 -5.91 26.20
N VAL A 191 1.07 -7.25 26.24
CA VAL A 191 1.74 -7.99 27.32
C VAL A 191 3.23 -7.65 27.40
N ILE A 192 3.91 -7.47 26.27
CA ILE A 192 5.34 -7.13 26.24
C ILE A 192 5.57 -5.69 26.71
N LEU A 193 4.78 -4.74 26.22
CA LEU A 193 5.01 -3.30 26.44
C LEU A 193 4.49 -2.78 27.79
N ASN A 194 3.61 -3.54 28.43
CA ASN A 194 3.07 -3.22 29.76
C ASN A 194 3.53 -4.25 30.81
N ALA A 195 4.62 -4.96 30.54
CA ALA A 195 5.06 -6.10 31.36
C ALA A 195 5.32 -5.68 32.81
N ASP A 196 6.01 -4.57 33.03
CA ASP A 196 6.32 -4.06 34.37
C ASP A 196 5.05 -3.55 35.06
N GLU A 197 4.22 -2.79 34.33
CA GLU A 197 2.96 -2.25 34.82
C GLU A 197 1.94 -3.35 35.20
N TRP A 198 1.99 -4.50 34.52
CA TRP A 198 1.09 -5.63 34.74
C TRP A 198 1.67 -6.71 35.66
N GLY A 199 2.88 -6.50 36.21
CA GLY A 199 3.55 -7.47 37.07
C GLY A 199 3.89 -8.80 36.37
N ILE A 200 4.20 -8.74 35.07
CA ILE A 200 4.55 -9.89 34.24
C ILE A 200 5.99 -10.33 34.57
N SER A 201 6.18 -11.63 34.83
CA SER A 201 7.50 -12.18 35.13
C SER A 201 8.45 -12.08 33.94
N ALA A 202 9.76 -12.00 34.19
CA ALA A 202 10.78 -11.99 33.13
C ALA A 202 10.71 -13.23 32.22
N ALA A 203 10.35 -14.40 32.76
CA ALA A 203 10.16 -15.62 31.98
C ALA A 203 8.96 -15.49 31.04
N THR A 204 7.83 -14.99 31.53
CA THR A 204 6.65 -14.73 30.71
C THR A 204 6.95 -13.69 29.63
N LEU A 205 7.62 -12.59 29.98
CA LEU A 205 8.03 -11.57 29.02
C LEU A 205 8.88 -12.15 27.88
N ARG A 206 9.85 -13.03 28.21
CA ARG A 206 10.66 -13.69 27.18
C ARG A 206 9.81 -14.56 26.26
N THR A 207 8.92 -15.37 26.82
CA THR A 207 7.96 -16.19 26.05
C THR A 207 7.11 -15.34 25.11
N TYR A 208 6.60 -14.20 25.59
CA TYR A 208 5.74 -13.34 24.77
C TYR A 208 6.50 -12.63 23.63
N ARG A 209 7.79 -12.32 23.81
CA ARG A 209 8.65 -11.84 22.70
C ARG A 209 8.78 -12.90 21.60
N ASP A 210 8.99 -14.16 21.98
CA ASP A 210 9.03 -15.28 21.03
C ASP A 210 7.65 -15.53 20.39
N TYR A 211 6.54 -15.37 21.14
CA TYR A 211 5.18 -15.43 20.61
C TYR A 211 4.93 -14.35 19.56
N LEU A 212 5.35 -13.10 19.81
CA LEU A 212 5.14 -12.02 18.85
C LEU A 212 5.80 -12.36 17.51
N ARG A 213 7.04 -12.83 17.54
CA ARG A 213 7.77 -13.26 16.34
C ARG A 213 7.10 -14.46 15.66
N ASN A 214 6.82 -15.52 16.42
CA ASN A 214 6.34 -16.80 15.87
C ASN A 214 4.91 -16.72 15.33
N TYR A 215 3.99 -16.06 16.05
CA TYR A 215 2.63 -15.89 15.56
C TYR A 215 2.55 -14.86 14.43
N THR A 216 3.40 -13.83 14.44
CA THR A 216 3.53 -12.94 13.26
C THR A 216 3.95 -13.74 12.03
N ARG A 217 4.96 -14.61 12.16
CA ARG A 217 5.36 -15.54 11.10
C ARG A 217 4.18 -16.38 10.61
N ASP A 218 3.52 -17.08 11.52
CA ASP A 218 2.50 -18.08 11.17
C ASP A 218 1.29 -17.43 10.49
N TYR A 219 0.82 -16.31 11.03
CA TYR A 219 -0.34 -15.59 10.48
C TYR A 219 0.00 -14.88 9.17
N SER A 220 1.18 -14.27 9.07
CA SER A 220 1.64 -13.65 7.82
C SER A 220 1.73 -14.68 6.71
N ASN A 221 2.40 -15.81 6.97
CA ASN A 221 2.56 -16.87 5.98
C ASN A 221 1.22 -17.48 5.58
N TYR A 222 0.30 -17.69 6.53
CA TYR A 222 -1.06 -18.15 6.21
C TYR A 222 -1.79 -17.17 5.26
N CYS A 223 -1.77 -15.87 5.56
CA CYS A 223 -2.39 -14.84 4.73
C CYS A 223 -1.80 -14.80 3.32
N ILE A 224 -0.46 -14.77 3.23
CA ILE A 224 0.27 -14.72 1.97
C ILE A 224 -0.03 -15.97 1.12
N ASN A 225 0.08 -17.17 1.70
CA ASN A 225 -0.14 -18.41 0.97
C ASN A 225 -1.58 -18.55 0.47
N THR A 226 -2.56 -18.16 1.30
CA THR A 226 -3.99 -18.23 0.93
C THR A 226 -4.30 -17.33 -0.25
N TYR A 227 -3.85 -16.07 -0.21
CA TYR A 227 -4.00 -15.13 -1.32
C TYR A 227 -3.24 -15.59 -2.56
N GLN A 228 -1.98 -15.97 -2.45
CA GLN A 228 -1.16 -16.37 -3.60
C GLN A 228 -1.77 -17.59 -4.32
N THR A 229 -2.35 -18.52 -3.58
CA THR A 229 -3.05 -19.68 -4.14
C THR A 229 -4.25 -19.23 -4.97
N ALA A 230 -5.07 -18.32 -4.44
CA ALA A 230 -6.23 -17.76 -5.15
C ALA A 230 -5.80 -16.91 -6.36
N PHE A 231 -4.82 -16.03 -6.18
CA PHE A 231 -4.32 -15.13 -7.22
C PHE A 231 -3.78 -15.90 -8.43
N ARG A 232 -3.08 -17.02 -8.20
CA ARG A 232 -2.61 -17.93 -9.27
C ARG A 232 -3.73 -18.50 -10.14
N GLY A 233 -4.94 -18.64 -9.59
CA GLY A 233 -6.12 -19.11 -10.30
C GLY A 233 -6.87 -18.03 -11.08
N LEU A 234 -6.46 -16.76 -10.98
CA LEU A 234 -7.14 -15.68 -11.69
C LEU A 234 -6.91 -15.75 -13.21
N ASN A 235 -8.00 -15.57 -13.94
CA ASN A 235 -8.01 -15.27 -15.37
C ASN A 235 -9.17 -14.30 -15.61
N THR A 236 -8.87 -13.00 -15.54
CA THR A 236 -9.89 -11.95 -15.59
C THR A 236 -9.35 -10.67 -16.20
N ARG A 237 -10.23 -9.71 -16.48
CA ARG A 237 -9.83 -8.39 -17.00
C ARG A 237 -8.97 -7.63 -16.00
N LEU A 238 -8.22 -6.64 -16.50
CA LEU A 238 -7.32 -5.84 -15.67
C LEU A 238 -8.06 -5.22 -14.47
N HIS A 239 -9.24 -4.65 -14.69
CA HIS A 239 -10.07 -4.05 -13.65
C HIS A 239 -10.30 -5.02 -12.49
N ASP A 240 -10.88 -6.19 -12.76
CA ASP A 240 -11.21 -7.18 -11.73
C ASP A 240 -9.97 -7.76 -11.04
N MET A 241 -8.84 -7.91 -11.76
CA MET A 241 -7.57 -8.34 -11.17
C MET A 241 -7.06 -7.31 -10.15
N LEU A 242 -7.13 -6.02 -10.49
CA LEU A 242 -6.70 -4.94 -9.62
C LEU A 242 -7.66 -4.74 -8.44
N GLU A 243 -8.95 -4.93 -8.65
CA GLU A 243 -9.96 -4.91 -7.58
C GLU A 243 -9.76 -6.05 -6.59
N PHE A 244 -9.52 -7.28 -7.08
CA PHE A 244 -9.21 -8.43 -6.24
C PHE A 244 -7.99 -8.16 -5.35
N ARG A 245 -6.92 -7.59 -5.93
CA ARG A 245 -5.74 -7.19 -5.18
C ARG A 245 -6.08 -6.10 -4.17
N THR A 246 -6.75 -5.01 -4.58
CA THR A 246 -7.12 -3.89 -3.71
C THR A 246 -7.94 -4.34 -2.52
N TYR A 247 -8.94 -5.19 -2.75
CA TYR A 247 -9.78 -5.77 -1.71
C TYR A 247 -8.95 -6.49 -0.65
N MET A 248 -8.08 -7.39 -1.09
CA MET A 248 -7.26 -8.20 -0.19
C MET A 248 -6.15 -7.37 0.48
N PHE A 249 -5.63 -6.34 -0.18
CA PHE A 249 -4.67 -5.45 0.45
C PHE A 249 -5.28 -4.64 1.60
N LEU A 250 -6.46 -4.06 1.39
CA LEU A 250 -7.17 -3.30 2.42
C LEU A 250 -7.68 -4.17 3.57
N ASN A 251 -8.17 -5.39 3.26
CA ASN A 251 -8.74 -6.29 4.27
C ASN A 251 -7.70 -7.18 4.97
N VAL A 252 -6.49 -7.35 4.41
CA VAL A 252 -5.51 -8.33 4.90
C VAL A 252 -4.09 -7.78 4.92
N PHE A 253 -3.56 -7.31 3.79
CA PHE A 253 -2.11 -7.08 3.67
C PHE A 253 -1.59 -5.78 4.29
N GLU A 254 -2.45 -4.79 4.48
CA GLU A 254 -2.17 -3.66 5.38
C GLU A 254 -1.85 -4.16 6.80
N TYR A 255 -2.54 -5.21 7.25
CA TYR A 255 -2.30 -5.83 8.56
C TYR A 255 -1.05 -6.69 8.57
N VAL A 256 -0.88 -7.57 7.59
CA VAL A 256 0.34 -8.38 7.46
C VAL A 256 1.59 -7.49 7.46
N SER A 257 1.51 -6.34 6.77
CA SER A 257 2.60 -5.36 6.72
C SER A 257 2.87 -4.66 8.05
N ILE A 258 1.87 -4.44 8.91
CA ILE A 258 2.07 -3.82 10.23
C ILE A 258 2.48 -4.83 11.32
N TRP A 259 2.09 -6.11 11.22
CA TRP A 259 2.42 -7.14 12.21
C TRP A 259 3.92 -7.32 12.39
N SER A 260 4.66 -7.37 11.29
CA SER A 260 6.12 -7.45 11.31
C SER A 260 6.81 -6.18 11.81
N LEU A 261 6.06 -5.09 12.01
CA LEU A 261 6.51 -3.84 12.58
C LEU A 261 6.04 -3.64 14.03
N PHE A 262 5.20 -4.53 14.58
CA PHE A 262 4.82 -4.49 16.01
C PHE A 262 6.03 -4.63 16.95
N LYS A 263 7.14 -5.20 16.45
CA LYS A 263 8.42 -5.23 17.17
C LYS A 263 9.04 -3.85 17.36
N TYR A 264 8.61 -2.83 16.63
CA TYR A 264 9.09 -1.46 16.74
C TYR A 264 8.11 -0.57 17.50
N GLN A 265 8.63 0.54 18.02
CA GLN A 265 7.89 1.59 18.74
C GLN A 265 8.36 2.94 18.21
N SER A 266 7.45 3.91 18.12
CA SER A 266 7.76 5.24 17.56
C SER A 266 8.39 5.12 16.17
N LEU A 267 7.72 4.38 15.27
CA LEU A 267 8.13 4.20 13.88
C LEU A 267 6.99 4.60 12.95
N MET A 268 7.05 5.82 12.42
CA MET A 268 6.13 6.32 11.41
C MET A 268 6.34 5.58 10.08
N VAL A 269 5.35 4.81 9.67
CA VAL A 269 5.35 4.12 8.37
C VAL A 269 4.97 5.13 7.29
N SER A 270 5.98 5.64 6.58
CA SER A 270 5.82 6.80 5.69
C SER A 270 5.08 6.51 4.38
N SER A 271 4.90 5.24 4.04
CA SER A 271 4.16 4.75 2.88
C SER A 271 3.83 3.27 3.07
N GLY A 272 2.78 2.81 2.40
CA GLY A 272 2.38 1.40 2.32
C GLY A 272 2.49 0.85 0.91
N ALA A 273 1.81 -0.27 0.66
CA ALA A 273 1.66 -0.82 -0.68
C ALA A 273 0.75 0.06 -1.55
N ASN A 274 0.98 0.04 -2.87
CA ASN A 274 0.11 0.75 -3.81
C ASN A 274 -1.25 0.06 -3.93
N LEU A 275 -2.30 0.86 -4.13
CA LEU A 275 -3.57 0.42 -4.70
C LEU A 275 -3.63 0.89 -6.15
N TYR A 276 -3.85 -0.04 -7.07
CA TYR A 276 -3.92 0.26 -8.50
C TYR A 276 -5.39 0.27 -8.91
N ALA A 277 -5.80 1.24 -9.71
CA ALA A 277 -7.15 1.27 -10.27
C ALA A 277 -7.10 1.47 -11.79
N SER A 278 -7.89 0.68 -12.51
CA SER A 278 -8.16 0.82 -13.94
C SER A 278 -9.65 0.93 -14.17
N GLY A 279 -10.05 1.47 -15.33
CA GLY A 279 -11.45 1.65 -15.67
C GLY A 279 -12.24 0.36 -15.84
N SER A 280 -13.51 0.40 -15.41
CA SER A 280 -14.52 -0.56 -15.84
C SER A 280 -14.98 -0.25 -17.29
N GLY A 281 -15.92 -1.05 -17.78
CA GLY A 281 -16.61 -0.79 -19.04
C GLY A 281 -16.35 -1.82 -20.15
N PRO A 282 -16.97 -1.63 -21.32
CA PRO A 282 -16.95 -2.62 -22.39
C PRO A 282 -15.68 -2.59 -23.24
N GLN A 283 -14.82 -1.56 -23.14
CA GLN A 283 -13.66 -1.43 -24.03
C GLN A 283 -12.41 -2.18 -23.54
N GLN A 284 -12.12 -2.15 -22.24
CA GLN A 284 -10.95 -2.80 -21.61
C GLN A 284 -11.18 -4.31 -21.51
N THR A 285 -10.98 -5.02 -22.62
CA THR A 285 -11.43 -6.42 -22.78
C THR A 285 -10.37 -7.48 -22.53
N GLN A 286 -9.07 -7.13 -22.60
CA GLN A 286 -8.00 -8.11 -22.44
C GLN A 286 -8.05 -8.76 -21.06
N SER A 287 -8.00 -10.10 -21.04
CA SER A 287 -7.89 -10.90 -19.83
C SER A 287 -6.42 -11.18 -19.49
N PHE A 288 -6.12 -11.27 -18.20
CA PHE A 288 -4.79 -11.49 -17.66
C PHE A 288 -4.82 -12.63 -16.64
N THR A 289 -3.71 -13.35 -16.58
CA THR A 289 -3.44 -14.38 -15.58
C THR A 289 -2.37 -13.89 -14.59
N ALA A 290 -2.17 -14.61 -13.48
CA ALA A 290 -1.12 -14.30 -12.52
C ALA A 290 0.29 -14.26 -13.14
N GLN A 291 0.56 -14.98 -14.24
CA GLN A 291 1.86 -14.94 -14.93
C GLN A 291 2.11 -13.59 -15.61
N ASN A 292 1.05 -12.83 -15.92
CA ASN A 292 1.14 -11.51 -16.53
C ASN A 292 1.36 -10.41 -15.48
N TRP A 293 1.05 -10.69 -14.21
CA TRP A 293 1.13 -9.72 -13.12
C TRP A 293 2.53 -9.11 -12.92
N PRO A 294 3.64 -9.88 -12.96
CA PRO A 294 4.99 -9.33 -12.91
C PRO A 294 5.26 -8.21 -13.91
N PHE A 295 4.76 -8.35 -15.14
CA PHE A 295 4.87 -7.29 -16.12
C PHE A 295 4.00 -6.09 -15.75
N LEU A 296 2.73 -6.31 -15.40
CA LEU A 296 1.78 -5.24 -15.12
C LEU A 296 2.25 -4.34 -13.96
N TYR A 297 2.60 -4.89 -12.80
CA TYR A 297 3.03 -4.04 -11.69
C TYR A 297 4.40 -3.40 -11.94
N SER A 298 5.28 -4.05 -12.73
CA SER A 298 6.57 -3.44 -13.11
C SER A 298 6.38 -2.21 -14.01
N LEU A 299 5.36 -2.23 -14.87
CA LEU A 299 4.95 -1.10 -15.71
C LEU A 299 4.27 -0.01 -14.88
N PHE A 300 3.40 -0.37 -13.94
CA PHE A 300 2.66 0.60 -13.13
C PHE A 300 3.56 1.40 -12.17
N GLN A 301 4.74 0.88 -11.85
CA GLN A 301 5.70 1.51 -10.93
C GLN A 301 6.91 2.14 -11.64
N VAL A 302 6.89 2.26 -12.96
CA VAL A 302 7.88 3.07 -13.68
C VAL A 302 7.82 4.49 -13.15
N ASN A 303 8.98 5.04 -12.80
CA ASN A 303 9.14 6.39 -12.24
C ASN A 303 8.47 6.63 -10.88
N SER A 304 8.15 5.59 -10.09
CA SER A 304 7.53 5.76 -8.77
C SER A 304 8.36 6.56 -7.75
N ASN A 305 9.67 6.75 -7.97
CA ASN A 305 10.52 7.63 -7.17
C ASN A 305 10.46 9.12 -7.57
N TYR A 306 9.84 9.43 -8.71
CA TYR A 306 9.67 10.79 -9.20
C TYR A 306 8.36 11.41 -8.72
N ILE A 307 8.30 12.73 -8.70
CA ILE A 307 7.08 13.46 -8.35
C ILE A 307 6.23 13.64 -9.60
N LEU A 308 5.07 12.97 -9.62
CA LEU A 308 4.07 13.05 -10.67
C LEU A 308 3.66 14.50 -10.93
N SER A 309 3.75 14.96 -12.18
CA SER A 309 3.26 16.27 -12.60
C SER A 309 1.94 16.17 -13.37
N GLY A 310 1.82 15.18 -14.25
CA GLY A 310 0.62 15.01 -15.06
C GLY A 310 0.78 14.03 -16.21
N ILE A 311 -0.06 14.19 -17.23
CA ILE A 311 -0.07 13.40 -18.46
C ILE A 311 -0.15 14.31 -19.69
N SER A 312 0.29 13.77 -20.82
CA SER A 312 0.03 14.29 -22.16
C SER A 312 -0.53 13.18 -23.02
N GLY A 313 -1.33 13.51 -24.03
CA GLY A 313 -1.88 12.48 -24.91
C GLY A 313 -2.58 13.01 -26.15
N THR A 314 -3.09 12.08 -26.95
CA THR A 314 -3.88 12.35 -28.15
C THR A 314 -5.31 11.94 -27.91
N ARG A 315 -6.20 12.90 -27.66
CA ARG A 315 -7.65 12.66 -27.59
C ARG A 315 -8.32 12.97 -28.91
N LEU A 316 -9.25 12.14 -29.35
CA LEU A 316 -10.01 12.32 -30.58
C LEU A 316 -11.52 12.28 -30.30
N SER A 317 -12.24 13.17 -30.98
CA SER A 317 -13.71 13.18 -31.03
C SER A 317 -14.10 13.10 -32.49
N ILE A 318 -14.59 11.94 -32.91
CA ILE A 318 -14.99 11.70 -34.30
C ILE A 318 -16.46 11.34 -34.32
N THR A 319 -17.25 12.11 -35.04
CA THR A 319 -18.67 11.84 -35.30
C THR A 319 -18.83 11.56 -36.79
N PHE A 320 -19.21 10.34 -37.14
CA PHE A 320 -19.51 9.99 -38.52
C PHE A 320 -21.03 9.87 -38.73
N PRO A 321 -21.55 10.37 -39.87
CA PRO A 321 -22.95 10.14 -40.24
C PRO A 321 -23.23 8.64 -40.36
N ASN A 322 -24.38 8.20 -39.87
CA ASN A 322 -24.82 6.83 -40.11
C ASN A 322 -25.15 6.66 -41.61
N ILE A 323 -24.67 5.56 -42.21
CA ILE A 323 -24.92 5.22 -43.62
C ILE A 323 -25.88 4.02 -43.72
N GLY A 324 -26.30 3.66 -44.93
CA GLY A 324 -27.19 2.50 -45.15
C GLY A 324 -28.66 2.76 -44.76
N GLY A 325 -29.09 4.02 -44.75
CA GLY A 325 -30.47 4.41 -44.45
C GLY A 325 -30.81 4.54 -42.97
N LEU A 326 -29.84 4.31 -42.07
CA LEU A 326 -30.03 4.50 -40.63
C LEU A 326 -30.04 5.99 -40.25
N PRO A 327 -30.99 6.46 -39.44
CA PRO A 327 -30.98 7.83 -38.93
C PRO A 327 -29.90 8.04 -37.85
N GLY A 328 -29.61 9.30 -37.53
CA GLY A 328 -28.67 9.65 -36.45
C GLY A 328 -27.19 9.61 -36.86
N SER A 329 -26.31 9.47 -35.87
CA SER A 329 -24.85 9.42 -36.06
C SER A 329 -24.17 8.54 -35.03
N THR A 330 -22.92 8.17 -35.31
CA THR A 330 -22.08 7.47 -34.33
C THR A 330 -20.88 8.32 -33.98
N THR A 331 -20.70 8.56 -32.68
CA THR A 331 -19.61 9.36 -32.12
C THR A 331 -18.67 8.48 -31.31
N THR A 332 -17.36 8.69 -31.44
CA THR A 332 -16.35 8.06 -30.59
C THR A 332 -15.42 9.12 -29.98
N HIS A 333 -15.37 9.11 -28.65
CA HIS A 333 -14.43 9.87 -27.84
C HIS A 333 -13.37 8.90 -27.32
N SER A 334 -12.13 9.06 -27.78
CA SER A 334 -11.04 8.12 -27.48
C SER A 334 -9.72 8.81 -27.13
N LEU A 335 -8.95 8.18 -26.23
CA LEU A 335 -7.58 8.53 -25.93
C LEU A 335 -6.68 7.52 -26.67
N ASN A 336 -5.95 7.99 -27.69
CA ASN A 336 -5.23 7.10 -28.60
C ASN A 336 -3.77 6.88 -28.23
N SER A 337 -3.15 7.88 -27.60
CA SER A 337 -1.80 7.86 -27.09
C SER A 337 -1.75 8.60 -25.77
N ALA A 338 -0.93 8.14 -24.84
CA ALA A 338 -0.65 8.83 -23.59
C ALA A 338 0.80 8.68 -23.16
N ARG A 339 1.28 9.64 -22.37
CA ARG A 339 2.55 9.58 -21.65
C ARG A 339 2.43 10.36 -20.34
N VAL A 340 3.02 9.83 -19.29
CA VAL A 340 3.03 10.42 -17.95
C VAL A 340 4.28 11.27 -17.78
N ASN A 341 4.16 12.43 -17.15
CA ASN A 341 5.19 13.44 -16.98
C ASN A 341 5.43 13.71 -15.49
N TYR A 342 6.70 13.95 -15.14
CA TYR A 342 7.15 14.12 -13.77
C TYR A 342 8.04 15.35 -13.62
N SER A 343 8.29 15.74 -12.37
CA SER A 343 9.32 16.72 -12.03
C SER A 343 10.69 16.31 -12.58
N GLY A 344 11.56 17.29 -12.86
CA GLY A 344 12.86 17.05 -13.50
C GLY A 344 12.79 16.75 -15.00
N GLY A 345 11.63 16.94 -15.63
CA GLY A 345 11.43 16.71 -17.06
C GLY A 345 11.38 15.22 -17.46
N VAL A 346 11.25 14.32 -16.47
CA VAL A 346 11.18 12.87 -16.71
C VAL A 346 9.78 12.50 -17.23
N SER A 347 9.71 11.43 -18.03
CA SER A 347 8.47 10.90 -18.57
C SER A 347 8.47 9.37 -18.56
N SER A 348 7.30 8.76 -18.51
CA SER A 348 7.13 7.33 -18.78
C SER A 348 7.39 7.00 -20.26
N GLY A 349 7.37 5.72 -20.62
CA GLY A 349 7.15 5.32 -22.01
C GLY A 349 5.77 5.76 -22.53
N LEU A 350 5.60 5.76 -23.85
CA LEU A 350 4.30 5.95 -24.49
C LEU A 350 3.40 4.75 -24.25
N ILE A 351 2.10 5.03 -24.09
CA ILE A 351 1.03 4.06 -23.93
C ILE A 351 0.08 4.25 -25.12
N GLY A 352 -0.23 3.16 -25.83
CA GLY A 352 -1.04 3.25 -27.05
C GLY A 352 -0.19 3.64 -28.27
N ALA A 353 -0.74 4.46 -29.16
CA ALA A 353 -0.12 4.78 -30.44
C ALA A 353 1.19 5.58 -30.29
N THR A 354 2.26 5.15 -30.94
CA THR A 354 3.57 5.83 -30.85
C THR A 354 3.82 6.87 -31.94
N ASN A 355 2.93 6.96 -32.92
CA ASN A 355 3.06 7.77 -34.14
C ASN A 355 2.10 8.97 -34.21
N LEU A 356 1.45 9.33 -33.09
CA LEU A 356 0.51 10.45 -33.01
C LEU A 356 1.08 11.60 -32.17
N ASN A 357 0.87 12.83 -32.65
CA ASN A 357 1.17 14.01 -31.84
C ASN A 357 0.15 14.16 -30.71
N HIS A 358 0.63 14.48 -29.52
CA HIS A 358 -0.22 14.76 -28.36
C HIS A 358 -0.87 16.14 -28.54
N ASN A 359 -2.18 16.22 -28.33
CA ASN A 359 -2.99 17.42 -28.52
C ASN A 359 -3.60 17.96 -27.22
N PHE A 360 -3.26 17.35 -26.08
CA PHE A 360 -3.57 17.90 -24.77
C PHE A 360 -2.52 17.52 -23.70
N ASN A 361 -2.45 18.36 -22.68
CA ASN A 361 -1.73 18.10 -21.43
C ASN A 361 -2.69 18.32 -20.24
N CYS A 362 -2.64 17.43 -19.26
CA CYS A 362 -3.36 17.49 -18.00
C CYS A 362 -2.35 17.33 -16.87
N SER A 363 -2.17 18.36 -16.04
CA SER A 363 -1.24 18.35 -14.91
C SER A 363 -1.88 18.98 -13.70
N THR A 364 -1.27 18.83 -12.53
CA THR A 364 -1.56 19.75 -11.42
C THR A 364 -1.22 21.16 -11.89
N VAL A 365 -2.12 22.12 -11.66
CA VAL A 365 -1.94 23.51 -12.11
C VAL A 365 -1.06 24.29 -11.15
N LEU A 366 -1.23 24.00 -9.87
CA LEU A 366 -0.36 24.41 -8.81
C LEU A 366 0.70 23.33 -8.60
N PRO A 367 1.72 23.61 -7.78
CA PRO A 367 2.71 22.61 -7.45
C PRO A 367 2.17 21.19 -7.19
N PRO A 368 2.81 20.15 -7.76
CA PRO A 368 2.29 18.80 -7.68
C PRO A 368 2.34 18.22 -6.27
N LEU A 369 3.19 18.75 -5.39
CA LEU A 369 3.20 18.39 -3.97
C LEU A 369 2.17 19.18 -3.16
N SER A 370 1.84 20.42 -3.56
CA SER A 370 0.82 21.21 -2.85
C SER A 370 -0.60 20.80 -3.22
N THR A 371 -0.81 20.35 -4.46
CA THR A 371 -2.13 19.96 -4.98
C THR A 371 -2.07 18.64 -5.73
N PRO A 372 -1.62 17.55 -5.08
CA PRO A 372 -1.49 16.27 -5.72
C PRO A 372 -2.82 15.75 -6.25
N PHE A 373 -2.77 14.92 -7.28
CA PHE A 373 -3.93 14.13 -7.70
C PHE A 373 -4.34 13.17 -6.59
N VAL A 374 -5.66 13.03 -6.38
CA VAL A 374 -6.23 12.11 -5.37
C VAL A 374 -7.33 11.23 -5.95
N ARG A 375 -8.00 11.68 -7.01
CA ARG A 375 -9.14 10.98 -7.61
C ARG A 375 -8.99 10.83 -9.11
N SER A 376 -9.45 9.72 -9.66
CA SER A 376 -9.47 9.49 -11.11
C SER A 376 -10.79 8.89 -11.60
N TRP A 377 -11.11 9.12 -12.86
CA TRP A 377 -12.17 8.45 -13.63
C TRP A 377 -11.52 7.81 -14.83
N LEU A 378 -11.67 6.49 -14.94
CA LEU A 378 -10.96 5.67 -15.93
C LEU A 378 -11.93 4.80 -16.75
N ASP A 379 -13.21 4.82 -16.41
CA ASP A 379 -14.24 4.02 -17.04
C ASP A 379 -14.41 4.35 -18.53
N SER A 380 -14.88 3.35 -19.26
CA SER A 380 -15.37 3.48 -20.63
C SER A 380 -16.83 3.04 -20.74
N GLY A 381 -17.50 3.46 -21.82
CA GLY A 381 -18.88 3.05 -22.04
C GLY A 381 -19.43 3.39 -23.42
N THR A 382 -20.72 3.14 -23.58
CA THR A 382 -21.47 3.44 -24.81
C THR A 382 -22.86 3.91 -24.44
N ASP A 383 -23.18 5.14 -24.80
CA ASP A 383 -24.53 5.68 -24.70
C ASP A 383 -25.28 5.39 -26.01
N ARG A 384 -26.57 5.07 -25.92
CA ARG A 384 -27.45 4.83 -27.08
C ARG A 384 -28.73 5.63 -26.92
N GLU A 385 -29.10 6.37 -27.95
CA GLU A 385 -30.25 7.26 -27.95
C GLU A 385 -30.99 7.21 -29.30
N GLY A 386 -32.28 7.54 -29.29
CA GLY A 386 -33.11 7.49 -30.49
C GLY A 386 -33.15 6.09 -31.12
N VAL A 387 -33.09 6.04 -32.46
CA VAL A 387 -33.19 4.78 -33.22
C VAL A 387 -31.82 4.12 -33.44
N ALA A 388 -30.80 4.91 -33.81
CA ALA A 388 -29.46 4.40 -34.13
C ALA A 388 -28.32 5.35 -33.76
N THR A 389 -28.57 6.36 -32.91
CA THR A 389 -27.49 7.23 -32.43
C THR A 389 -26.73 6.54 -31.32
N SER A 390 -25.39 6.54 -31.41
CA SER A 390 -24.55 5.98 -30.36
C SER A 390 -23.30 6.81 -30.10
N THR A 391 -22.87 6.83 -28.84
CA THR A 391 -21.67 7.54 -28.40
C THR A 391 -20.79 6.61 -27.58
N ASN A 392 -19.66 6.17 -28.13
CA ASN A 392 -18.64 5.47 -27.36
C ASN A 392 -17.75 6.51 -26.66
N TRP A 393 -17.49 6.30 -25.37
CA TRP A 393 -16.74 7.25 -24.56
C TRP A 393 -15.65 6.57 -23.73
N GLN A 394 -14.57 7.32 -23.53
CA GLN A 394 -13.58 7.14 -22.47
C GLN A 394 -13.63 8.35 -21.53
N THR A 395 -13.01 8.25 -20.36
CA THR A 395 -12.90 9.34 -19.38
C THR A 395 -11.46 9.85 -19.28
N GLU A 396 -10.58 9.06 -18.66
CA GLU A 396 -9.15 9.34 -18.49
C GLU A 396 -8.92 10.71 -17.82
N SER A 397 -9.60 10.93 -16.70
CA SER A 397 -9.64 12.20 -15.98
C SER A 397 -9.14 12.06 -14.54
N PHE A 398 -8.51 13.11 -14.04
CA PHE A 398 -7.90 13.19 -12.71
C PHE A 398 -8.30 14.49 -12.03
N GLN A 399 -8.45 14.40 -10.70
CA GLN A 399 -8.79 15.53 -9.85
C GLN A 399 -7.80 15.62 -8.68
N THR A 400 -7.36 16.85 -8.43
CA THR A 400 -6.45 17.20 -7.33
C THR A 400 -7.19 17.38 -6.01
N THR A 401 -6.45 17.53 -4.91
CA THR A 401 -6.99 17.93 -3.59
C THR A 401 -7.85 19.19 -3.66
N LEU A 402 -7.68 20.03 -4.67
CA LEU A 402 -8.41 21.29 -4.88
C LEU A 402 -9.68 21.19 -5.70
N SER A 403 -10.13 19.99 -6.04
CA SER A 403 -11.19 19.79 -7.02
C SER A 403 -10.87 20.35 -8.42
N LEU A 404 -9.62 20.76 -8.69
CA LEU A 404 -9.17 21.03 -10.05
C LEU A 404 -9.09 19.71 -10.81
N ARG A 405 -9.84 19.64 -11.91
CA ARG A 405 -9.99 18.44 -12.74
C ARG A 405 -9.48 18.69 -14.15
N CYS A 406 -8.76 17.72 -14.69
CA CYS A 406 -8.39 17.68 -16.10
C CYS A 406 -8.37 16.23 -16.60
N GLY A 407 -8.25 16.03 -17.90
CA GLY A 407 -8.25 14.69 -18.50
C GLY A 407 -8.46 14.71 -20.00
N ALA A 408 -8.62 13.52 -20.59
CA ALA A 408 -9.01 13.42 -21.99
C ALA A 408 -10.46 13.92 -22.18
N PHE A 409 -11.41 13.42 -21.39
CA PHE A 409 -12.84 13.73 -21.49
C PHE A 409 -13.49 13.96 -20.13
N SER A 410 -14.79 14.28 -20.14
CA SER A 410 -15.60 14.54 -18.95
C SER A 410 -15.66 13.32 -18.02
N ALA A 411 -15.47 13.55 -16.73
CA ALA A 411 -15.60 12.54 -15.69
C ALA A 411 -17.04 12.00 -15.57
N ARG A 412 -17.17 10.68 -15.54
CA ARG A 412 -18.42 9.91 -15.34
C ARG A 412 -18.07 8.46 -14.99
N GLY A 413 -19.05 7.67 -14.56
CA GLY A 413 -18.80 6.31 -14.07
C GLY A 413 -18.18 6.30 -12.68
N ASN A 414 -17.56 5.18 -12.32
CA ASN A 414 -16.87 5.01 -11.05
C ASN A 414 -15.68 5.96 -10.97
N SER A 415 -15.44 6.47 -9.77
CA SER A 415 -14.25 7.25 -9.46
C SER A 415 -13.39 6.52 -8.45
N ASN A 416 -12.08 6.50 -8.68
CA ASN A 416 -11.12 5.79 -7.86
C ASN A 416 -10.47 6.77 -6.89
N TYR A 417 -10.66 6.54 -5.59
CA TYR A 417 -10.16 7.34 -4.47
C TYR A 417 -10.21 6.49 -3.20
N PHE A 418 -9.27 6.70 -2.28
CA PHE A 418 -9.26 6.08 -0.96
C PHE A 418 -8.82 7.12 0.08
N PRO A 419 -9.43 7.18 1.28
CA PRO A 419 -9.03 8.13 2.32
C PRO A 419 -7.55 8.00 2.69
N ASP A 420 -6.87 9.14 2.81
CA ASP A 420 -5.41 9.25 3.06
C ASP A 420 -4.50 8.68 1.95
N TYR A 421 -5.05 8.31 0.79
CA TYR A 421 -4.26 7.94 -0.37
C TYR A 421 -4.21 9.06 -1.41
N PHE A 422 -3.03 9.23 -1.99
CA PHE A 422 -2.78 10.15 -3.09
C PHE A 422 -2.42 9.36 -4.34
N ILE A 423 -2.79 9.88 -5.52
CA ILE A 423 -2.32 9.34 -6.80
C ILE A 423 -0.87 9.81 -6.98
N ARG A 424 0.07 8.95 -6.56
CA ARG A 424 1.52 9.23 -6.61
C ARG A 424 2.16 8.78 -7.92
N ASN A 425 1.48 7.94 -8.68
CA ASN A 425 1.88 7.63 -10.04
C ASN A 425 0.65 7.45 -10.95
N ILE A 426 0.85 7.63 -12.25
CA ILE A 426 -0.09 7.24 -13.29
C ILE A 426 0.65 6.30 -14.23
N SER A 427 -0.06 5.32 -14.77
CA SER A 427 0.43 4.45 -15.83
C SER A 427 -0.72 4.18 -16.80
N GLY A 428 -0.63 3.12 -17.60
CA GLY A 428 -1.71 2.69 -18.46
C GLY A 428 -1.31 1.53 -19.36
N VAL A 429 -2.29 1.00 -20.05
CA VAL A 429 -2.13 -0.11 -20.99
C VAL A 429 -2.78 0.24 -22.33
N PRO A 430 -2.26 -0.28 -23.45
CA PRO A 430 -2.97 -0.24 -24.72
C PRO A 430 -4.21 -1.16 -24.68
N LEU A 431 -5.02 -1.14 -25.74
CA LEU A 431 -6.15 -2.07 -25.89
C LEU A 431 -5.71 -3.53 -25.80
N VAL A 432 -4.58 -3.88 -26.41
CA VAL A 432 -4.00 -5.22 -26.38
C VAL A 432 -2.51 -5.12 -26.07
N ILE A 433 -2.07 -5.68 -24.96
CA ILE A 433 -0.65 -5.85 -24.65
C ILE A 433 -0.14 -7.08 -25.36
N ARG A 434 1.00 -6.94 -26.04
CA ARG A 434 1.70 -8.02 -26.74
C ARG A 434 2.20 -9.08 -25.75
N ASN A 435 2.16 -10.36 -26.13
CA ASN A 435 2.71 -11.43 -25.29
C ASN A 435 4.22 -11.27 -25.07
N GLU A 436 4.93 -10.68 -26.02
CA GLU A 436 6.34 -10.34 -25.95
C GLU A 436 6.64 -9.32 -24.85
N ASP A 437 5.70 -8.42 -24.55
CA ASP A 437 5.81 -7.49 -23.43
C ASP A 437 5.44 -8.19 -22.12
N LEU A 438 4.33 -8.93 -22.09
CA LEU A 438 3.85 -9.65 -20.91
C LEU A 438 4.87 -10.64 -20.33
N THR A 439 5.72 -11.22 -21.18
CA THR A 439 6.79 -12.16 -20.79
C THR A 439 8.08 -11.48 -20.34
N ARG A 440 8.17 -10.15 -20.43
CA ARG A 440 9.39 -9.37 -20.16
C ARG A 440 9.09 -8.21 -19.21
N PRO A 441 8.95 -8.48 -17.90
CA PRO A 441 8.80 -7.45 -16.89
C PRO A 441 9.83 -6.34 -17.03
N LEU A 442 9.41 -5.11 -16.74
CA LEU A 442 10.26 -3.93 -16.83
C LEU A 442 11.23 -3.93 -15.65
N HIS A 443 12.47 -3.53 -15.93
CA HIS A 443 13.42 -3.21 -14.88
C HIS A 443 13.13 -1.82 -14.29
N TYR A 444 13.81 -1.48 -13.20
CA TYR A 444 13.60 -0.22 -12.48
C TYR A 444 13.72 0.97 -13.42
N ASN A 445 12.69 1.83 -13.44
CA ASN A 445 12.60 3.03 -14.30
C ASN A 445 12.82 2.76 -15.80
N GLN A 446 12.54 1.54 -16.29
CA GLN A 446 12.66 1.26 -17.72
C GLN A 446 11.66 2.09 -18.52
N ILE A 447 12.16 2.87 -19.47
CA ILE A 447 11.32 3.55 -20.45
C ILE A 447 11.13 2.63 -21.65
N ARG A 448 9.96 1.99 -21.72
CA ARG A 448 9.54 1.16 -22.85
C ARG A 448 8.15 1.62 -23.31
N ASN A 449 7.99 1.82 -24.62
CA ASN A 449 6.67 2.10 -25.19
C ASN A 449 5.85 0.80 -25.21
N ILE A 450 4.61 0.85 -24.72
CA ILE A 450 3.69 -0.28 -24.70
C ILE A 450 2.54 0.04 -25.65
N GLU A 451 2.57 -0.60 -26.81
CA GLU A 451 1.65 -0.37 -27.93
C GLU A 451 0.97 -1.68 -28.31
N SER A 452 -0.22 -1.59 -28.91
CA SER A 452 -0.90 -2.76 -29.46
C SER A 452 -0.10 -3.43 -30.58
N PRO A 453 -0.27 -4.75 -30.83
CA PRO A 453 0.29 -5.41 -32.00
C PRO A 453 -0.06 -4.67 -33.30
N SER A 454 0.85 -4.69 -34.29
CA SER A 454 0.59 -4.09 -35.59
C SER A 454 -0.66 -4.71 -36.23
N GLY A 455 -1.49 -3.87 -36.86
CA GLY A 455 -2.74 -4.33 -37.48
C GLY A 455 -3.92 -4.52 -36.53
N THR A 456 -3.80 -4.22 -35.23
CA THR A 456 -4.92 -4.32 -34.27
C THR A 456 -5.99 -3.27 -34.57
N PRO A 457 -7.22 -3.65 -34.96
CA PRO A 457 -8.33 -2.70 -35.15
C PRO A 457 -8.63 -1.98 -33.84
N GLY A 458 -8.67 -0.64 -33.86
CA GLY A 458 -8.84 0.15 -32.64
C GLY A 458 -7.65 0.09 -31.68
N GLY A 459 -6.51 -0.53 -32.04
CA GLY A 459 -5.37 -0.74 -31.15
C GLY A 459 -4.65 0.53 -30.68
N ALA A 460 -4.88 1.66 -31.35
CA ALA A 460 -4.45 2.99 -30.94
C ALA A 460 -5.35 3.51 -29.80
N ARG A 461 -5.27 2.88 -28.63
CA ARG A 461 -5.95 3.32 -27.40
C ARG A 461 -4.98 3.29 -26.24
N ALA A 462 -5.17 4.19 -25.30
CA ALA A 462 -4.56 4.16 -23.98
C ALA A 462 -5.66 4.16 -22.93
N TYR A 463 -5.60 3.20 -22.02
CA TYR A 463 -6.44 3.10 -20.83
C TYR A 463 -5.54 3.31 -19.62
N LEU A 464 -5.74 4.41 -18.90
CA LEU A 464 -4.84 4.79 -17.83
C LEU A 464 -5.12 3.98 -16.57
N VAL A 465 -4.09 3.90 -15.73
CA VAL A 465 -4.12 3.29 -14.40
C VAL A 465 -3.67 4.33 -13.40
N SER A 466 -4.46 4.57 -12.35
CA SER A 466 -4.05 5.41 -11.22
C SER A 466 -3.38 4.56 -10.14
N VAL A 467 -2.28 5.07 -9.59
CA VAL A 467 -1.50 4.40 -8.54
C VAL A 467 -1.60 5.19 -7.26
N HIS A 468 -2.37 4.67 -6.33
CA HIS A 468 -2.71 5.30 -5.05
C HIS A 468 -1.73 4.83 -3.98
N ASN A 469 -1.16 5.76 -3.20
CA ASN A 469 -0.30 5.44 -2.06
C ASN A 469 -0.48 6.47 -0.93
N ARG A 470 -0.33 6.04 0.33
CA ARG A 470 -0.32 6.94 1.50
C ARG A 470 0.89 7.87 1.58
N LYS A 471 1.93 7.65 0.77
CA LYS A 471 3.16 8.47 0.79
C LYS A 471 2.80 9.95 0.75
N ASP A 472 3.22 10.71 1.77
CA ASP A 472 2.92 12.15 1.83
C ASP A 472 4.05 13.01 2.40
N ASN A 473 4.93 12.44 3.24
CA ASN A 473 6.09 13.12 3.82
C ASN A 473 7.22 13.37 2.80
N ILE A 474 6.92 14.20 1.80
CA ILE A 474 7.81 14.64 0.74
C ILE A 474 8.14 16.10 0.98
N TYR A 475 9.40 16.39 1.29
CA TYR A 475 9.86 17.75 1.55
C TYR A 475 9.79 18.63 0.30
N ALA A 476 10.34 18.10 -0.81
CA ALA A 476 10.42 18.73 -2.11
C ALA A 476 10.86 17.70 -3.16
N ALA A 477 10.91 18.11 -4.43
CA ALA A 477 11.69 17.42 -5.45
C ALA A 477 13.17 17.76 -5.27
N ASN A 478 14.00 16.75 -5.40
CA ASN A 478 15.43 16.92 -5.61
C ASN A 478 15.69 17.54 -7.00
N GLU A 479 16.91 18.00 -7.24
CA GLU A 479 17.32 18.64 -8.51
C GLU A 479 17.04 17.75 -9.73
N ASN A 480 17.14 16.44 -9.56
CA ASN A 480 16.83 15.46 -10.60
C ASN A 480 15.33 15.13 -10.73
N GLY A 481 14.44 15.70 -9.90
CA GLY A 481 12.99 15.46 -9.93
C GLY A 481 12.45 14.37 -9.00
N THR A 482 13.32 13.64 -8.30
CA THR A 482 12.92 12.58 -7.34
C THR A 482 12.49 13.13 -5.98
N MET A 483 11.85 12.31 -5.16
CA MET A 483 11.43 12.70 -3.81
C MET A 483 12.62 12.98 -2.87
N ILE A 484 12.52 14.04 -2.06
CA ILE A 484 13.29 14.20 -0.82
C ILE A 484 12.35 13.83 0.34
N HIS A 485 12.72 12.83 1.14
CA HIS A 485 11.89 12.36 2.25
C HIS A 485 11.94 13.29 3.45
N LEU A 486 10.79 13.68 4.00
CA LEU A 486 10.75 14.52 5.19
C LEU A 486 10.77 13.65 6.45
N ALA A 487 11.79 13.79 7.30
CA ALA A 487 11.81 13.17 8.62
C ALA A 487 10.72 13.82 9.52
N PRO A 488 10.17 13.09 10.51
CA PRO A 488 9.21 13.65 11.47
C PRO A 488 9.74 14.90 12.18
N GLU A 489 8.85 15.77 12.62
CA GLU A 489 9.22 17.01 13.31
C GLU A 489 9.76 16.75 14.72
N ASP A 490 9.28 15.71 15.37
CA ASP A 490 9.71 15.27 16.70
C ASP A 490 10.69 14.10 16.64
N TYR A 491 11.02 13.51 17.79
CA TYR A 491 11.91 12.35 17.88
C TYR A 491 11.20 11.02 17.57
N THR A 492 10.39 11.01 16.52
CA THR A 492 9.76 9.81 15.98
C THR A 492 10.64 9.18 14.91
N GLY A 493 10.76 7.85 14.92
CA GLY A 493 11.37 7.10 13.84
C GLY A 493 10.53 7.11 12.57
N PHE A 494 11.12 6.77 11.43
CA PHE A 494 10.38 6.77 10.16
C PHE A 494 10.94 5.76 9.17
N THR A 495 10.10 5.37 8.21
CA THR A 495 10.49 4.49 7.11
C THR A 495 10.75 5.23 5.81
N ILE A 496 11.54 4.63 4.92
CA ILE A 496 11.67 5.01 3.51
C ILE A 496 11.49 3.74 2.68
N SER A 497 10.53 3.75 1.74
CA SER A 497 10.43 2.67 0.75
C SER A 497 11.69 2.64 -0.13
N PRO A 498 12.31 1.47 -0.35
CA PRO A 498 13.44 1.31 -1.25
C PRO A 498 13.16 1.75 -2.68
N ILE A 499 11.89 1.77 -3.09
CA ILE A 499 11.47 2.19 -4.42
C ILE A 499 11.69 3.69 -4.63
N HIS A 500 11.59 4.51 -3.57
CA HIS A 500 11.70 5.96 -3.64
C HIS A 500 13.15 6.47 -3.58
N ALA A 501 14.06 5.83 -4.32
CA ALA A 501 15.45 6.23 -4.39
C ALA A 501 15.64 7.55 -5.17
N THR A 502 16.62 8.35 -4.76
CA THR A 502 17.12 9.48 -5.55
C THR A 502 17.73 9.01 -6.86
N GLN A 503 18.48 7.91 -6.83
CA GLN A 503 19.02 7.25 -8.02
C GLN A 503 19.48 5.83 -7.69
N VAL A 504 19.54 4.97 -8.71
CA VAL A 504 20.04 3.60 -8.62
C VAL A 504 20.90 3.35 -9.85
N ASN A 505 22.12 2.83 -9.67
CA ASN A 505 22.93 2.35 -10.81
C ASN A 505 22.47 0.93 -11.21
N ASN A 506 23.01 0.35 -12.29
CA ASN A 506 22.64 -1.00 -12.75
C ASN A 506 21.12 -1.21 -12.89
N GLN A 507 20.40 -0.17 -13.35
CA GLN A 507 18.93 -0.17 -13.43
C GLN A 507 18.40 -1.32 -14.28
N THR A 508 19.12 -1.74 -15.33
CA THR A 508 18.74 -2.87 -16.19
C THR A 508 18.76 -4.23 -15.49
N ARG A 509 19.42 -4.31 -14.34
CA ARG A 509 19.54 -5.50 -13.47
C ARG A 509 18.96 -5.26 -12.08
N THR A 510 18.13 -4.23 -11.96
CA THR A 510 17.39 -3.91 -10.74
C THR A 510 15.90 -3.98 -11.06
N PHE A 511 15.12 -4.69 -10.25
CA PHE A 511 13.70 -4.89 -10.49
C PHE A 511 12.90 -4.54 -9.25
N ILE A 512 11.70 -4.00 -9.44
CA ILE A 512 10.71 -3.95 -8.36
C ILE A 512 10.15 -5.36 -8.22
N SER A 513 10.04 -5.86 -6.98
CA SER A 513 9.56 -7.22 -6.70
C SER A 513 8.41 -7.16 -5.71
N GLU A 514 7.25 -7.68 -6.13
CA GLU A 514 6.03 -7.63 -5.31
C GLU A 514 6.23 -8.18 -3.90
N LYS A 515 5.64 -7.50 -2.91
CA LYS A 515 5.53 -7.92 -1.51
C LYS A 515 4.14 -7.70 -0.94
N PHE A 516 3.80 -8.50 0.08
CA PHE A 516 2.52 -8.50 0.75
C PHE A 516 2.60 -7.99 2.20
N GLY A 517 3.71 -8.24 2.89
CA GLY A 517 3.91 -7.96 4.31
C GLY A 517 5.02 -6.95 4.60
N ASN A 518 5.30 -6.04 3.65
CA ASN A 518 6.50 -5.21 3.66
C ASN A 518 6.25 -3.69 3.56
N GLN A 519 4.99 -3.24 3.64
CA GLN A 519 4.63 -1.82 3.41
C GLN A 519 5.00 -1.33 1.99
N GLY A 520 4.81 -2.20 1.00
CA GLY A 520 5.17 -1.97 -0.39
C GLY A 520 6.24 -2.93 -0.91
N ASP A 521 6.48 -2.84 -2.21
CA ASP A 521 7.37 -3.75 -2.92
C ASP A 521 8.84 -3.53 -2.57
N SER A 522 9.66 -4.58 -2.76
CA SER A 522 11.10 -4.50 -2.57
C SER A 522 11.83 -4.09 -3.85
N LEU A 523 13.06 -3.62 -3.69
CA LEU A 523 13.99 -3.37 -4.79
C LEU A 523 15.00 -4.54 -4.87
N ARG A 524 14.88 -5.36 -5.90
CA ARG A 524 15.72 -6.55 -6.12
C ARG A 524 16.93 -6.21 -6.98
N PHE A 525 18.12 -6.37 -6.43
CA PHE A 525 19.40 -6.24 -7.14
C PHE A 525 19.85 -7.61 -7.66
N GLU A 526 20.06 -7.72 -8.96
CA GLU A 526 20.58 -8.93 -9.62
C GLU A 526 22.00 -8.75 -10.18
N GLN A 527 22.58 -7.57 -9.96
CA GLN A 527 23.96 -7.25 -10.31
C GLN A 527 24.72 -6.81 -9.04
N SER A 528 25.91 -7.39 -8.84
CA SER A 528 26.78 -7.02 -7.73
C SER A 528 27.31 -5.59 -7.89
N ASN A 529 27.60 -4.94 -6.77
CA ASN A 529 28.05 -3.55 -6.69
C ASN A 529 26.98 -2.53 -7.15
N THR A 530 25.70 -2.88 -6.96
CA THR A 530 24.59 -1.95 -7.14
C THR A 530 24.52 -1.02 -5.92
N THR A 531 24.39 0.28 -6.15
CA THR A 531 24.19 1.33 -5.16
C THR A 531 22.85 2.01 -5.41
N ALA A 532 21.99 2.02 -4.40
CA ALA A 532 20.79 2.85 -4.36
C ALA A 532 21.02 4.03 -3.39
N ARG A 533 20.83 5.24 -3.89
CA ARG A 533 20.94 6.48 -3.10
C ARG A 533 19.55 6.97 -2.71
N TYR A 534 19.40 7.42 -1.47
CA TYR A 534 18.21 8.08 -0.95
C TYR A 534 18.59 9.45 -0.41
N THR A 535 17.63 10.39 -0.43
CA THR A 535 17.81 11.73 0.13
C THR A 535 16.68 12.03 1.11
N LEU A 536 17.02 12.44 2.32
CA LEU A 536 16.05 12.84 3.33
C LEU A 536 16.38 14.22 3.89
N ARG A 537 15.35 14.97 4.25
CA ARG A 537 15.41 16.20 5.02
C ARG A 537 15.45 15.83 6.50
N GLY A 538 16.59 16.05 7.15
CA GLY A 538 16.79 15.69 8.55
C GLY A 538 16.15 16.69 9.53
N ASN A 539 15.95 16.22 10.77
CA ASN A 539 15.29 16.91 11.88
C ASN A 539 16.21 17.11 13.10
N GLY A 540 17.51 16.85 12.94
CA GLY A 540 18.53 16.96 14.00
C GLY A 540 18.69 15.73 14.90
N ASN A 541 17.77 14.76 14.81
CA ASN A 541 17.77 13.60 15.69
C ASN A 541 18.73 12.49 15.24
N SER A 542 19.15 11.66 16.19
CA SER A 542 19.99 10.49 15.95
C SER A 542 19.16 9.21 16.00
N TYR A 543 19.37 8.31 15.05
CA TYR A 543 18.57 7.08 14.92
C TYR A 543 19.47 5.87 14.77
N ASN A 544 19.00 4.69 15.16
CA ASN A 544 19.56 3.43 14.68
C ASN A 544 18.97 3.13 13.31
N LEU A 545 19.83 2.98 12.30
CA LEU A 545 19.42 2.60 10.95
C LEU A 545 19.27 1.08 10.88
N TYR A 546 18.08 0.62 10.55
CA TYR A 546 17.77 -0.76 10.23
C TYR A 546 17.44 -0.89 8.75
N LEU A 547 18.05 -1.87 8.08
CA LEU A 547 17.65 -2.26 6.73
C LEU A 547 16.92 -3.59 6.80
N ARG A 548 15.65 -3.60 6.39
CA ARG A 548 14.92 -4.85 6.15
C ARG A 548 15.33 -5.38 4.79
N VAL A 549 15.88 -6.59 4.76
CA VAL A 549 16.46 -7.17 3.54
C VAL A 549 16.15 -8.65 3.45
N SER A 550 16.20 -9.21 2.23
CA SER A 550 16.30 -10.66 2.03
C SER A 550 17.49 -10.99 1.13
N SER A 551 18.26 -11.99 1.55
CA SER A 551 19.40 -12.50 0.81
C SER A 551 19.47 -14.02 0.96
N ILE A 552 19.06 -14.76 -0.08
CA ILE A 552 19.10 -16.23 -0.11
C ILE A 552 20.47 -16.70 -0.60
N GLY A 553 21.48 -16.40 0.21
CA GLY A 553 22.89 -16.46 -0.13
C GLY A 553 23.64 -15.36 0.60
N ASN A 554 24.97 -15.41 0.61
CA ASN A 554 25.79 -14.36 1.23
C ASN A 554 25.82 -13.11 0.35
N SER A 555 25.59 -11.97 1.00
CA SER A 555 25.82 -10.63 0.46
C SER A 555 26.56 -9.74 1.48
N THR A 556 27.06 -8.60 1.00
CA THR A 556 27.70 -7.57 1.83
C THR A 556 26.99 -6.26 1.59
N ILE A 557 26.56 -5.61 2.65
CA ILE A 557 25.95 -4.28 2.61
C ILE A 557 27.02 -3.27 3.03
N ARG A 558 27.17 -2.20 2.24
CA ARG A 558 27.94 -1.01 2.62
C ARG A 558 27.02 0.20 2.63
N VAL A 559 26.88 0.83 3.78
CA VAL A 559 26.08 2.05 3.93
C VAL A 559 27.01 3.23 4.11
N THR A 560 26.82 4.28 3.29
CA THR A 560 27.53 5.56 3.45
C THR A 560 26.53 6.66 3.77
N ILE A 561 26.75 7.35 4.89
CA ILE A 561 25.87 8.40 5.41
C ILE A 561 26.66 9.29 6.40
N ASN A 562 26.48 10.61 6.33
CA ASN A 562 27.21 11.59 7.18
C ASN A 562 28.74 11.43 7.15
N GLY A 563 29.31 11.05 6.00
CA GLY A 563 30.76 10.78 5.85
C GLY A 563 31.25 9.53 6.57
N ARG A 564 30.37 8.74 7.17
CA ARG A 564 30.68 7.43 7.80
C ARG A 564 30.36 6.31 6.82
N VAL A 565 31.12 5.23 6.91
CA VAL A 565 30.91 4.00 6.14
C VAL A 565 30.71 2.83 7.11
N TYR A 566 29.56 2.17 7.00
CA TYR A 566 29.20 0.99 7.76
C TYR A 566 29.26 -0.20 6.81
N THR A 567 29.91 -1.29 7.22
CA THR A 567 29.98 -2.52 6.42
C THR A 567 29.39 -3.68 7.22
N VAL A 568 28.40 -4.36 6.65
CA VAL A 568 27.85 -5.59 7.19
C VAL A 568 28.13 -6.71 6.19
N SER A 569 29.09 -7.56 6.53
CA SER A 569 29.46 -8.74 5.73
C SER A 569 28.62 -9.95 6.13
N ASN A 570 28.57 -10.96 5.26
CA ASN A 570 27.88 -12.23 5.50
C ASN A 570 26.38 -12.06 5.81
N VAL A 571 25.74 -11.08 5.18
CA VAL A 571 24.28 -10.93 5.25
C VAL A 571 23.66 -12.10 4.51
N ASN A 572 22.92 -12.95 5.22
CA ASN A 572 22.28 -14.13 4.68
C ASN A 572 21.03 -14.45 5.49
N THR A 573 19.88 -14.41 4.82
CA THR A 573 18.57 -14.60 5.45
C THR A 573 17.92 -15.92 5.04
N THR A 574 18.71 -16.86 4.52
CA THR A 574 18.22 -18.21 4.13
C THR A 574 17.56 -18.90 5.32
N THR A 575 18.22 -18.87 6.48
CA THR A 575 17.76 -19.44 7.77
C THR A 575 17.66 -18.39 8.87
N ASN A 576 18.51 -17.35 8.84
CA ASN A 576 18.51 -16.26 9.82
C ASN A 576 17.56 -15.14 9.35
N ASN A 577 16.26 -15.38 9.53
CA ASN A 577 15.19 -14.48 9.13
C ASN A 577 14.10 -14.45 10.22
N ASP A 578 13.10 -13.59 10.08
CA ASP A 578 11.96 -13.51 11.02
C ASP A 578 10.89 -14.60 10.74
N GLY A 579 11.15 -15.50 9.80
CA GLY A 579 10.30 -16.64 9.43
C GLY A 579 9.24 -16.35 8.37
N VAL A 580 8.93 -15.08 8.13
CA VAL A 580 7.96 -14.68 7.10
C VAL A 580 8.56 -14.92 5.71
N ASN A 581 7.83 -15.64 4.87
CA ASN A 581 8.15 -15.84 3.46
C ASN A 581 7.21 -14.98 2.62
N ASP A 582 7.72 -13.85 2.14
CA ASP A 582 6.98 -12.86 1.38
C ASP A 582 7.40 -12.92 -0.09
N ASN A 583 6.61 -13.66 -0.87
CA ASN A 583 6.87 -13.89 -2.29
C ASN A 583 8.29 -14.43 -2.57
N GLY A 584 8.74 -15.39 -1.76
CA GLY A 584 10.07 -15.99 -1.84
C GLY A 584 11.14 -15.28 -1.00
N ALA A 585 10.95 -14.00 -0.67
CA ALA A 585 11.86 -13.27 0.20
C ALA A 585 11.65 -13.68 1.67
N ARG A 586 12.74 -13.84 2.40
CA ARG A 586 12.76 -14.14 3.83
C ARG A 586 13.46 -12.99 4.53
N PHE A 587 12.69 -12.06 5.11
CA PHE A 587 13.29 -10.82 5.57
C PHE A 587 14.03 -10.98 6.91
N SER A 588 15.03 -10.14 7.11
CA SER A 588 15.68 -9.87 8.40
C SER A 588 15.96 -8.38 8.50
N ASP A 589 15.89 -7.84 9.72
CA ASP A 589 16.18 -6.44 10.00
C ASP A 589 17.64 -6.30 10.46
N ILE A 590 18.49 -5.78 9.58
CA ILE A 590 19.92 -5.62 9.82
C ILE A 590 20.18 -4.27 10.49
N ASN A 591 20.66 -4.28 11.72
CA ASN A 591 21.13 -3.06 12.39
C ASN A 591 22.45 -2.60 11.77
N ILE A 592 22.42 -1.49 11.04
CA ILE A 592 23.59 -0.89 10.42
C ILE A 592 24.40 -0.09 11.45
N GLY A 593 23.71 0.58 12.37
CA GLY A 593 24.31 1.40 13.43
C GLY A 593 23.64 2.77 13.56
N ASN A 594 24.18 3.57 14.48
CA ASN A 594 23.68 4.91 14.76
C ASN A 594 24.05 5.90 13.65
N ILE A 595 23.08 6.70 13.21
CA ILE A 595 23.22 7.78 12.22
C ILE A 595 22.61 9.07 12.76
N VAL A 596 22.87 10.20 12.10
CA VAL A 596 22.28 11.50 12.44
C VAL A 596 21.50 12.03 11.24
N ALA A 597 20.20 12.26 11.39
CA ALA A 597 19.39 12.96 10.41
C ALA A 597 19.63 14.47 10.56
N SER A 598 20.76 14.96 10.04
CA SER A 598 21.23 16.34 10.24
C SER A 598 20.14 17.38 10.01
N ASP A 599 19.96 18.25 11.01
CA ASP A 599 18.88 19.23 11.02
C ASP A 599 18.94 20.15 9.81
N ASN A 600 17.78 20.43 9.25
CA ASN A 600 17.61 21.32 8.10
C ASN A 600 18.60 21.04 6.94
N THR A 601 18.98 19.78 6.77
CA THR A 601 19.95 19.33 5.77
C THR A 601 19.36 18.20 4.94
N ASN A 602 19.66 18.21 3.63
CA ASN A 602 19.35 17.08 2.75
C ASN A 602 20.46 16.04 2.90
N VAL A 603 20.24 15.06 3.79
CA VAL A 603 21.16 13.97 4.08
C VAL A 603 21.05 12.92 2.98
N THR A 604 22.20 12.50 2.45
CA THR A 604 22.28 11.39 1.49
C THR A 604 22.56 10.08 2.22
N LEU A 605 21.86 9.04 1.80
CA LEU A 605 22.04 7.66 2.27
C LEU A 605 22.35 6.79 1.05
N ASP A 606 23.58 6.30 0.97
CA ASP A 606 23.99 5.35 -0.07
C ASP A 606 24.00 3.94 0.49
N ILE A 607 23.26 3.03 -0.15
CA ILE A 607 23.23 1.60 0.17
C ILE A 607 23.82 0.85 -1.01
N ASN A 608 25.05 0.37 -0.85
CA ASN A 608 25.75 -0.47 -1.81
C ASN A 608 25.68 -1.93 -1.40
N VAL A 609 25.45 -2.82 -2.37
CA VAL A 609 25.33 -4.26 -2.13
C VAL A 609 26.31 -5.03 -3.01
N THR A 610 27.12 -5.86 -2.39
CA THR A 610 27.92 -6.89 -3.08
C THR A 610 27.21 -8.22 -3.00
N LEU A 611 26.93 -8.85 -4.14
CA LEU A 611 26.31 -10.18 -4.21
C LEU A 611 27.40 -11.25 -4.15
N ASN A 612 27.92 -11.56 -2.96
CA ASN A 612 29.05 -12.51 -2.80
C ASN A 612 28.74 -13.90 -3.36
N SER A 613 27.48 -14.34 -3.28
CA SER A 613 27.03 -15.64 -3.80
C SER A 613 26.46 -15.59 -5.22
N GLY A 614 26.43 -14.41 -5.85
CA GLY A 614 25.78 -14.19 -7.15
C GLY A 614 24.23 -14.27 -7.14
N THR A 615 23.63 -14.61 -6.00
CA THR A 615 22.18 -14.66 -5.81
C THR A 615 21.60 -13.25 -5.65
N PRO A 616 20.35 -13.00 -6.10
CA PRO A 616 19.71 -11.70 -5.92
C PRO A 616 19.62 -11.25 -4.46
N PHE A 617 19.53 -9.94 -4.26
CA PHE A 617 19.31 -9.30 -2.97
C PHE A 617 18.07 -8.41 -3.03
N ASP A 618 17.16 -8.56 -2.08
CA ASP A 618 15.98 -7.69 -1.94
C ASP A 618 16.24 -6.66 -0.84
N LEU A 619 16.32 -5.39 -1.23
CA LEU A 619 16.20 -4.26 -0.31
C LEU A 619 14.72 -4.00 -0.09
N MET A 620 14.21 -4.27 1.12
CA MET A 620 12.78 -4.35 1.38
C MET A 620 12.25 -3.13 2.15
N ASN A 621 12.97 -2.64 3.16
CA ASN A 621 12.59 -1.43 3.89
C ASN A 621 13.82 -0.73 4.49
N ILE A 622 13.74 0.58 4.67
CA ILE A 622 14.76 1.41 5.29
C ILE A 622 14.12 2.09 6.49
N MET A 623 14.58 1.80 7.69
CA MET A 623 13.90 2.22 8.92
C MET A 623 14.89 2.96 9.82
N PHE A 624 14.53 4.18 10.19
CA PHE A 624 15.21 4.98 11.19
C PHE A 624 14.44 4.83 12.49
N VAL A 625 15.00 4.12 13.45
CA VAL A 625 14.35 3.84 14.74
C VAL A 625 15.02 4.69 15.81
N PRO A 626 14.28 5.32 16.75
CA PRO A 626 14.89 6.01 17.86
C PRO A 626 15.92 5.12 18.55
N THR A 627 17.03 5.70 19.00
CA THR A 627 18.12 4.91 19.62
C THR A 627 17.66 4.11 20.83
N ASN A 628 16.60 4.58 21.50
CA ASN A 628 15.85 3.88 22.53
C ASN A 628 14.34 4.13 22.33
N PRO A 629 13.46 3.12 22.47
CA PRO A 629 13.74 1.72 22.84
C PRO A 629 14.16 0.83 21.64
N PRO A 630 14.91 -0.27 21.87
CA PRO A 630 15.25 -1.26 20.84
C PRO A 630 14.02 -2.08 20.38
N PRO A 631 14.12 -2.83 19.27
CA PRO A 631 13.06 -3.74 18.83
C PRO A 631 12.75 -4.83 19.88
N LEU A 632 11.53 -5.37 19.82
CA LEU A 632 11.04 -6.32 20.83
C LEU A 632 11.66 -7.73 20.73
N TYR A 633 12.21 -8.11 19.59
CA TYR A 633 12.91 -9.38 19.36
C TYR A 633 13.91 -9.28 18.21
#